data_AF-A0A7S1GJS4-F1
#
_entry.id   AF-A0A7S1GJS4-F1
#
_cell.length_a   1.000
_cell.length_b   1.000
_cell.length_c   1.000
_cell.angle_alpha   90.00
_cell.angle_beta   90.00
_cell.angle_gamma   90.00
#
_symmetry.space_group_name_H-M   'P 1'
#
loop_
_entity.id
_entity.type
_entity.pdbx_description
1 polymer ?
#
loop_
_entity_poly.entity_id
_entity_poly.type
_entity_poly.pdbx_seq_one_letter_code
_entity_poly.pdbx_strand_id
1 'polypeptide(L)'
;QNQFVSEFGISSFPSFESLAATLSSKHYGLHGGSPPDQCYNVYGCLNNCHGDNVMAERNYPCDSHIVAFFGEQPLDEVSPVAFQRQLYFCLVATTLWLKGAIEEKRSG
;
A
#
# COMPACT_ATOMS: atom_id res chain seq x y z
N GLN A 1 -7.53 26.04 15.49
CA GLN A 1 -8.90 25.73 15.93
C GLN A 1 -8.95 24.21 16.10
N ASN A 2 -8.91 23.69 17.34
CA ASN A 2 -8.84 22.25 17.57
C ASN A 2 -9.98 21.51 16.86
N GLN A 3 -9.64 20.73 15.82
CA GLN A 3 -10.59 19.87 15.13
C GLN A 3 -10.61 18.50 15.78
N PHE A 4 -11.76 18.09 16.30
CA PHE A 4 -11.98 16.70 16.69
C PHE A 4 -12.24 15.86 15.45
N VAL A 5 -11.37 14.88 15.18
CA VAL A 5 -11.52 13.92 14.10
C VAL A 5 -11.71 12.54 14.72
N SER A 6 -12.92 12.00 14.63
CA SER A 6 -13.26 10.69 15.22
C SER A 6 -12.62 9.53 14.46
N GLU A 7 -12.44 9.68 13.14
CA GLU A 7 -11.91 8.63 12.27
C GLU A 7 -11.06 9.21 11.15
N PHE A 8 -9.88 8.65 10.99
CA PHE A 8 -9.02 8.79 9.83
C PHE A 8 -7.99 7.67 9.89
N GLY A 9 -7.44 7.29 8.74
CA GLY A 9 -6.49 6.19 8.69
C GLY A 9 -5.99 5.94 7.29
N ILE A 10 -5.22 4.87 7.16
CA ILE A 10 -4.67 4.37 5.91
C ILE A 10 -4.63 2.84 5.98
N SER A 11 -4.96 2.20 4.87
CA SER A 11 -4.79 0.75 4.72
C SER A 11 -3.36 0.45 4.28
N SER A 12 -2.77 -0.62 4.81
CA SER A 12 -1.44 -1.12 4.43
C SER A 12 -1.50 -2.64 4.30
N PHE A 13 -0.56 -3.22 3.57
CA PHE A 13 -0.40 -4.67 3.57
C PHE A 13 -0.02 -5.20 4.97
N PRO A 14 -0.47 -6.43 5.30
CA PRO A 14 0.06 -7.19 6.43
C PRO A 14 1.45 -7.76 6.10
N SER A 15 2.06 -8.45 7.07
CA SER A 15 3.40 -9.03 6.89
C SER A 15 3.43 -10.15 5.84
N PHE A 16 4.64 -10.47 5.36
CA PHE A 16 4.85 -11.56 4.41
C PHE A 16 4.29 -12.88 4.95
N GLU A 17 4.54 -13.19 6.22
CA GLU A 17 4.12 -14.44 6.87
C GLU A 17 2.59 -14.58 6.88
N SER A 18 1.88 -13.45 7.04
CA SER A 18 0.42 -13.43 6.98
C SER A 18 -0.10 -13.67 5.56
N LEU A 19 0.57 -13.10 4.56
CA LEU A 19 0.16 -13.24 3.15
C LEU A 19 0.55 -14.60 2.57
N ALA A 20 1.73 -15.11 2.89
CA ALA A 20 2.26 -16.37 2.39
C ALA A 20 1.39 -17.59 2.74
N ALA A 21 0.54 -17.48 3.77
CA ALA A 21 -0.42 -18.52 4.13
C ALA A 21 -1.57 -18.68 3.11
N THR A 22 -1.87 -17.64 2.33
CA THR A 22 -3.03 -17.62 1.41
C THR A 22 -2.68 -17.21 -0.02
N LEU A 23 -1.51 -16.61 -0.23
CA LEU A 23 -1.04 -16.14 -1.51
C LEU A 23 -0.14 -17.19 -2.16
N SER A 24 -0.32 -17.44 -3.46
CA SER A 24 0.57 -18.32 -4.21
C SER A 24 1.96 -17.68 -4.35
N SER A 25 3.02 -18.49 -4.30
CA SER A 25 4.40 -18.01 -4.41
C SER A 25 4.71 -17.23 -5.69
N LYS A 26 3.97 -17.49 -6.77
CA LYS A 26 4.06 -16.73 -8.03
C LYS A 26 3.56 -15.27 -7.91
N HIS A 27 2.91 -14.93 -6.81
CA HIS A 27 2.41 -13.59 -6.52
C HIS A 27 3.10 -12.95 -5.31
N TYR A 28 4.26 -13.46 -4.88
CA TYR A 28 5.07 -12.84 -3.83
C TYR A 28 5.77 -11.59 -4.34
N GLY A 29 4.99 -10.53 -4.52
CA GLY A 29 5.42 -9.19 -4.88
C GLY A 29 4.24 -8.23 -4.74
N LEU A 30 4.53 -6.94 -4.61
CA LEU A 30 3.52 -5.89 -4.41
C LEU A 30 2.49 -5.88 -5.56
N HIS A 31 2.97 -6.03 -6.79
CA HIS A 31 2.12 -6.13 -7.98
C HIS A 31 1.86 -7.58 -8.42
N GLY A 32 2.20 -8.58 -7.60
CA GLY A 32 1.90 -9.98 -7.89
C GLY A 32 2.50 -10.54 -9.18
N GLY A 33 3.54 -9.90 -9.74
CA GLY A 33 4.18 -10.30 -11.00
C GLY A 33 3.45 -9.85 -12.26
N SER A 34 2.50 -8.92 -12.14
CA SER A 34 1.79 -8.30 -13.27
C SER A 34 1.90 -6.77 -13.17
N PRO A 35 1.77 -6.02 -14.27
CA PRO A 35 1.68 -4.57 -14.20
C PRO A 35 0.55 -4.10 -13.26
N PRO A 36 0.64 -2.90 -12.67
CA PRO A 36 -0.44 -2.36 -11.86
C PRO A 36 -1.72 -2.15 -12.70
N ASP A 37 -2.87 -2.47 -12.12
CA ASP A 37 -4.16 -2.23 -12.78
C ASP A 37 -4.52 -0.74 -12.77
N GLN A 38 -5.43 -0.36 -13.67
CA GLN A 38 -6.00 0.99 -13.69
C GLN A 38 -7.09 1.10 -12.64
N CYS A 39 -6.72 1.54 -11.44
CA CYS A 39 -7.65 1.77 -10.34
C CYS A 39 -8.15 3.21 -10.29
N TYR A 40 -9.47 3.38 -10.16
CA TYR A 40 -10.10 4.68 -9.91
C TYR A 40 -10.97 4.61 -8.66
N ASN A 41 -10.90 5.68 -7.86
CA ASN A 41 -11.70 5.83 -6.67
C ASN A 41 -13.14 6.19 -7.05
N VAL A 42 -14.10 5.33 -6.71
CA VAL A 42 -15.52 5.62 -6.97
C VAL A 42 -16.14 6.39 -5.81
N TYR A 43 -15.80 6.04 -4.56
CA TYR A 43 -16.14 6.78 -3.33
C TYR A 43 -15.41 6.19 -2.11
N GLY A 44 -14.76 6.99 -1.27
CA GLY A 44 -14.04 6.49 -0.08
C GLY A 44 -12.87 5.54 -0.42
N CYS A 45 -12.75 4.40 0.28
CA CYS A 45 -11.74 3.35 0.03
C CYS A 45 -12.18 2.29 -1.00
N LEU A 46 -13.27 2.52 -1.74
CA LEU A 46 -13.71 1.62 -2.82
C LEU A 46 -12.91 1.89 -4.09
N ASN A 47 -11.92 1.04 -4.34
CA ASN A 47 -11.18 0.98 -5.60
C ASN A 47 -11.95 0.14 -6.62
N ASN A 48 -12.20 0.69 -7.80
CA ASN A 48 -12.58 -0.11 -8.97
C ASN A 48 -11.36 -0.19 -9.87
N CYS A 49 -10.80 -1.39 -10.03
CA CYS A 49 -9.59 -1.63 -10.79
C CYS A 49 -9.92 -2.38 -12.08
N HIS A 50 -9.48 -1.85 -13.21
CA HIS A 50 -9.52 -2.56 -14.50
C HIS A 50 -8.16 -3.17 -14.81
N GLY A 51 -8.13 -4.49 -14.88
CA GLY A 51 -6.97 -5.29 -15.25
C GLY A 51 -7.05 -6.70 -14.65
N ASP A 52 -5.96 -7.44 -14.77
CA ASP A 52 -5.86 -8.85 -14.35
C ASP A 52 -4.88 -9.04 -13.17
N ASN A 53 -4.43 -7.94 -12.54
CA ASN A 53 -3.49 -8.02 -11.44
C ASN A 53 -4.20 -8.44 -10.15
N VAL A 54 -3.96 -9.68 -9.73
CA VAL A 54 -4.54 -10.28 -8.51
C VAL A 54 -4.19 -9.54 -7.22
N MET A 55 -3.19 -8.64 -7.25
CA MET A 55 -2.77 -7.81 -6.13
C MET A 55 -3.31 -6.37 -6.20
N ALA A 56 -3.96 -5.95 -7.29
CA ALA A 56 -4.40 -4.56 -7.48
C ALA A 56 -5.29 -4.05 -6.36
N GLU A 57 -6.32 -4.80 -5.98
CA GLU A 57 -7.24 -4.43 -4.90
C GLU A 57 -6.59 -4.48 -3.50
N ARG A 58 -5.45 -5.17 -3.39
CA ARG A 58 -4.68 -5.25 -2.14
C ARG A 58 -3.62 -4.15 -2.07
N ASN A 59 -3.31 -3.49 -3.19
CA ASN A 59 -2.30 -2.45 -3.31
C ASN A 59 -2.83 -1.09 -2.82
N TYR A 60 -3.32 -1.05 -1.58
CA TYR A 60 -3.81 0.15 -0.91
C TYR A 60 -2.67 1.17 -0.74
N PRO A 61 -2.84 2.40 -1.26
CA PRO A 61 -1.89 3.23 -2.03
C PRO A 61 -0.36 3.06 -1.81
N CYS A 62 0.16 1.84 -1.72
CA CYS A 62 1.57 1.61 -1.40
C CYS A 62 2.49 2.26 -2.45
N ASP A 63 2.21 2.08 -3.74
CA ASP A 63 3.04 2.63 -4.82
C ASP A 63 3.27 4.13 -4.64
N SER A 64 2.18 4.89 -4.49
CA SER A 64 2.25 6.34 -4.37
C SER A 64 3.01 6.79 -3.11
N HIS A 65 2.82 6.10 -1.98
CA HIS A 65 3.53 6.43 -0.75
C HIS A 65 4.99 6.02 -0.79
N ILE A 66 5.31 4.84 -1.35
CA ILE A 66 6.68 4.37 -1.51
C ILE A 66 7.44 5.36 -2.38
N VAL A 67 6.88 5.76 -3.53
CA VAL A 67 7.51 6.73 -4.42
C VAL A 67 7.71 8.07 -3.71
N ALA A 68 6.72 8.56 -2.96
CA ALA A 68 6.81 9.84 -2.27
C ALA A 68 7.90 9.88 -1.18
N PHE A 69 8.13 8.79 -0.44
CA PHE A 69 9.07 8.74 0.69
C PHE A 69 10.42 8.10 0.37
N PHE A 70 10.47 7.19 -0.61
CA PHE A 70 11.65 6.36 -0.92
C PHE A 70 12.08 6.43 -2.39
N GLY A 71 11.39 7.20 -3.23
CA GLY A 71 11.67 7.29 -4.67
C GLY A 71 11.28 6.03 -5.45
N GLU A 72 11.74 5.93 -6.69
CA GLU A 72 11.47 4.76 -7.54
C GLU A 72 12.07 3.48 -6.93
N GLN A 73 11.25 2.43 -6.82
CA GLN A 73 11.63 1.13 -6.27
C GLN A 73 11.20 0.00 -7.22
N PRO A 74 11.89 -1.15 -7.22
CA PRO A 74 11.50 -2.32 -8.01
C PRO A 74 10.29 -3.03 -7.38
N LEU A 75 9.08 -2.60 -7.74
CA LEU A 75 7.81 -3.11 -7.18
C LEU A 75 7.23 -4.32 -7.94
N ASP A 76 7.72 -4.58 -9.15
CA ASP A 76 7.29 -5.72 -9.98
C ASP A 76 8.05 -7.03 -9.68
N GLU A 77 9.12 -6.97 -8.88
CA GLU A 77 9.95 -8.13 -8.58
C GLU A 77 9.18 -9.16 -7.74
N VAL A 78 9.16 -10.42 -8.18
CA VAL A 78 8.51 -11.54 -7.50
C VAL A 78 9.54 -12.46 -6.87
N SER A 79 9.65 -12.41 -5.54
CA SER A 79 10.38 -13.38 -4.72
C SER A 79 10.03 -13.16 -3.24
N PRO A 80 10.24 -14.14 -2.35
CA PRO A 80 10.03 -13.93 -0.91
C PRO A 80 10.80 -12.71 -0.36
N VAL A 81 12.06 -12.55 -0.77
CA VAL A 81 12.94 -11.47 -0.30
C VAL A 81 12.49 -10.12 -0.87
N ALA A 82 12.16 -10.07 -2.16
CA ALA A 82 11.66 -8.86 -2.80
C ALA A 82 10.33 -8.43 -2.17
N PHE A 83 9.42 -9.37 -1.92
CA PHE A 83 8.14 -9.08 -1.33
C PHE A 83 8.27 -8.54 0.09
N GLN A 84 9.09 -9.16 0.93
CA GLN A 84 9.37 -8.65 2.28
C GLN A 84 9.90 -7.21 2.25
N ARG A 85 10.82 -6.90 1.32
CA ARG A 85 11.34 -5.54 1.13
C ARG A 85 10.25 -4.56 0.68
N GLN A 86 9.42 -4.93 -0.28
CA GLN A 86 8.33 -4.10 -0.78
C GLN A 86 7.27 -3.84 0.30
N LEU A 87 6.90 -4.87 1.07
CA LEU A 87 5.98 -4.77 2.21
C LEU A 87 6.54 -3.84 3.30
N TYR A 88 7.85 -3.93 3.58
CA TYR A 88 8.52 -3.01 4.49
C TYR A 88 8.39 -1.56 4.01
N PHE A 89 8.69 -1.29 2.74
CA PHE A 89 8.54 0.06 2.19
C PHE A 89 7.11 0.56 2.29
N CYS A 90 6.11 -0.26 1.95
CA CYS A 90 4.71 0.15 2.08
C CYS A 90 4.35 0.49 3.53
N LEU A 91 4.71 -0.37 4.49
CA LEU A 91 4.39 -0.17 5.90
C LEU A 91 5.02 1.12 6.46
N VAL A 92 6.30 1.38 6.14
CA VAL A 92 6.97 2.59 6.62
C VAL A 92 6.38 3.83 5.93
N ALA A 93 6.13 3.78 4.62
CA ALA A 93 5.59 4.91 3.88
C ALA A 93 4.18 5.31 4.37
N THR A 94 3.30 4.33 4.58
CA THR A 94 1.95 4.55 5.13
C THR A 94 2.01 5.05 6.57
N THR A 95 2.95 4.57 7.39
CA THR A 95 3.18 5.06 8.75
C THR A 95 3.63 6.52 8.78
N LEU A 96 4.58 6.90 7.91
CA LEU A 96 5.05 8.28 7.79
C LEU A 96 3.93 9.22 7.34
N TRP A 97 3.12 8.78 6.39
CA TRP A 97 1.95 9.54 5.95
C TRP A 97 0.95 9.75 7.09
N LEU A 98 0.57 8.69 7.81
CA LEU A 98 -0.38 8.78 8.92
C LEU A 98 0.14 9.67 10.04
N LYS A 99 1.44 9.59 10.34
CA LYS A 99 2.10 10.49 11.29
C LYS A 99 1.94 11.96 10.86
N GLY A 100 2.24 12.27 9.60
CA GLY A 100 2.07 13.63 9.06
C GLY A 100 0.62 14.13 9.19
N ALA A 101 -0.35 13.28 8.87
CA ALA A 101 -1.77 13.60 9.03
C ALA A 101 -2.17 13.84 10.49
N ILE A 102 -1.61 13.09 11.46
CA ILE A 102 -1.79 13.32 12.89
C ILE A 102 -1.22 14.69 13.29
N GLU A 103 -0.01 15.00 12.84
CA GLU A 103 0.69 16.24 13.20
C GLU A 103 -0.01 17.48 12.66
N GLU A 104 -0.48 17.43 11.41
CA GLU A 104 -1.28 18.48 10.80
C GLU A 104 -2.53 18.78 11.65
N LYS A 105 -3.28 17.74 12.01
CA LYS A 105 -4.49 17.86 12.85
C LYS A 105 -4.22 18.37 14.26
N ARG A 106 -3.05 18.06 14.83
CA ARG A 106 -2.63 18.58 16.14
C ARG A 106 -2.21 20.04 16.08
N SER A 107 -1.66 20.48 14.94
CA SER A 107 -1.13 21.85 14.75
C SER A 107 -2.18 22.86 14.27
N GLY A 108 -3.28 22.38 13.67
CA GLY A 108 -4.38 23.18 13.14
C GLY A 108 -5.35 23.70 14.20
#